data_AF-A0A4Q1JL19-F1
#
_entry.id   AF-A0A4Q1JL19-F1
#
_cell.length_a   1.000
_cell.length_b   1.000
_cell.length_c   1.000
_cell.angle_alpha   90.00
_cell.angle_beta   90.00
_cell.angle_gamma   90.00
#
_symmetry.space_group_name_H-M   'P 1'
#
loop_
_entity.id
_entity.type
_entity.pdbx_description
1 polymer ?
#
loop_
_entity_poly.entity_id
_entity_poly.type
_entity_poly.pdbx_seq_one_letter_code
_entity_poly.pdbx_strand_id
1 'polypeptide(L)'
;MKKYIRYILPFSFLIAIIFLTWILFFQLELITDNEKRYAGIFSILGLGFGIFQFWMHEINTTNRKLFDLRYETYKDFIFLIDSILETLNNEMKIPKSKNIHGFVSSLMNQINRIGSSVNMNKDYLFPSLHLKPEVKKVESILSKILKRTDEYRLNIEKARKEDDEFLKNLNESIENMNWHNDVRDELKILHKEKYNFYKALRKYL
;
A
#
# COMPACT_ATOMS: atom_id res chain seq x y z
N MET A 1 -1.96 -21.18 3.06
CA MET A 1 -1.68 -22.30 2.13
C MET A 1 -0.82 -21.93 0.91
N LYS A 2 -1.09 -20.85 0.14
CA LYS A 2 -0.29 -20.52 -1.07
C LYS A 2 1.21 -20.28 -0.86
N LYS A 3 1.66 -19.90 0.34
CA LYS A 3 3.08 -19.57 0.65
C LYS A 3 4.00 -20.80 0.59
N TYR A 4 3.50 -21.99 0.93
CA TYR A 4 4.31 -23.22 1.01
C TYR A 4 4.45 -23.94 -0.33
N ILE A 5 3.50 -23.73 -1.27
CA ILE A 5 3.49 -24.42 -2.57
C ILE A 5 4.77 -24.14 -3.37
N ARG A 6 5.31 -22.91 -3.28
CA ARG A 6 6.55 -22.53 -3.97
C ARG A 6 7.79 -23.27 -3.46
N TYR A 7 7.76 -23.76 -2.22
CA TYR A 7 8.86 -24.52 -1.62
C TYR A 7 8.76 -26.02 -1.89
N ILE A 8 7.57 -26.54 -2.24
CA ILE A 8 7.37 -27.98 -2.50
C ILE A 8 8.31 -28.47 -3.60
N LEU A 9 8.44 -27.72 -4.70
CA LEU A 9 9.21 -28.12 -5.87
C LEU A 9 10.74 -28.19 -5.61
N PRO A 10 11.37 -27.19 -4.95
CA PRO A 10 12.76 -27.33 -4.50
C PRO A 10 12.99 -28.51 -3.55
N PHE A 11 12.11 -28.72 -2.58
CA PHE A 11 12.27 -29.81 -1.63
C PHE A 11 12.05 -31.19 -2.28
N SER A 12 11.08 -31.33 -3.19
CA SER A 12 10.87 -32.58 -3.93
C SER A 12 12.05 -32.90 -4.85
N PHE A 13 12.64 -31.89 -5.48
CA PHE A 13 13.86 -32.03 -6.28
C PHE A 13 15.05 -32.53 -5.45
N LEU A 14 15.27 -31.96 -4.26
CA LEU A 14 16.33 -32.40 -3.35
C LEU A 14 16.15 -33.87 -2.96
N ILE A 15 14.92 -34.27 -2.61
CA ILE A 15 14.58 -35.66 -2.28
C ILE A 15 14.86 -36.58 -3.48
N ALA A 16 14.47 -36.16 -4.69
CA ALA A 16 14.72 -36.93 -5.91
C ALA A 16 16.22 -37.12 -6.19
N ILE A 17 17.06 -36.11 -5.98
CA ILE A 17 18.52 -36.24 -6.14
C ILE A 17 19.12 -37.20 -5.12
N ILE A 18 18.71 -37.12 -3.86
CA ILE A 18 19.18 -38.04 -2.82
C ILE A 18 18.81 -39.48 -3.19
N PHE A 19 17.57 -39.68 -3.62
CA PHE A 19 17.08 -40.99 -4.05
C PHE A 19 17.81 -41.52 -5.30
N LEU A 20 18.03 -40.65 -6.30
CA LEU A 20 18.78 -41.00 -7.52
C LEU A 20 20.22 -41.39 -7.19
N THR A 21 20.87 -40.62 -6.31
CA THR A 21 22.24 -40.91 -5.84
C THR A 21 22.30 -42.26 -5.14
N TRP A 22 21.30 -42.54 -4.29
CA TRP A 22 21.21 -43.83 -3.62
C TRP A 22 21.08 -44.99 -4.62
N ILE A 23 20.17 -44.88 -5.60
CA ILE A 23 19.98 -45.92 -6.63
C ILE A 23 21.27 -46.13 -7.44
N LEU A 24 21.87 -45.06 -7.96
CA LEU A 24 23.00 -45.17 -8.89
C LEU A 24 24.24 -45.78 -8.24
N PHE A 25 24.53 -45.43 -6.98
CA PHE A 25 25.78 -45.84 -6.34
C PHE A 25 25.67 -47.02 -5.37
N PHE A 26 24.48 -47.30 -4.83
CA PHE A 26 24.28 -48.40 -3.87
C PHE A 26 23.48 -49.58 -4.41
N GLN A 27 22.57 -49.38 -5.38
CA GLN A 27 21.80 -50.47 -5.99
C GLN A 27 22.43 -50.93 -7.31
N LEU A 28 22.78 -49.98 -8.18
CA LEU A 28 23.31 -50.27 -9.52
C LEU A 28 24.84 -50.41 -9.57
N GLU A 29 25.54 -50.11 -8.47
CA GLU A 29 27.01 -50.17 -8.35
C GLU A 29 27.75 -49.59 -9.57
N LEU A 30 27.30 -48.43 -10.06
CA LEU A 30 27.78 -47.84 -11.32
C LEU A 30 29.29 -47.57 -11.33
N ILE A 31 29.90 -47.43 -10.15
CA ILE A 31 31.35 -47.36 -9.94
C ILE A 31 31.74 -48.36 -8.84
N THR A 32 32.59 -49.32 -9.20
CA THR A 32 33.06 -50.39 -8.31
C THR A 32 34.22 -49.95 -7.40
N ASP A 33 35.01 -48.97 -7.87
CA ASP A 33 36.09 -48.35 -7.10
C ASP A 33 35.52 -47.42 -6.02
N ASN A 34 35.83 -47.73 -4.76
CA ASN A 34 35.29 -47.03 -3.60
C ASN A 34 35.64 -45.54 -3.60
N GLU A 35 36.87 -45.15 -3.96
CA GLU A 35 37.30 -43.75 -3.93
C GLU A 35 36.56 -42.93 -4.99
N LYS A 36 36.47 -43.48 -6.20
CA LYS A 36 35.73 -42.85 -7.32
C LYS A 36 34.23 -42.80 -7.05
N ARG A 37 33.68 -43.82 -6.38
CA ARG A 37 32.27 -43.86 -5.96
C ARG A 37 31.95 -42.72 -4.99
N TYR A 38 32.77 -42.53 -3.95
CA TYR A 38 32.56 -41.42 -3.01
C TYR A 38 32.69 -40.06 -3.69
N ALA A 39 33.69 -39.87 -4.55
CA ALA A 39 33.85 -38.63 -5.31
C ALA A 39 32.63 -38.35 -6.21
N GLY A 40 32.09 -39.38 -6.87
CA GLY A 40 30.87 -39.28 -7.68
C GLY A 40 29.63 -38.92 -6.87
N ILE A 41 29.44 -39.54 -5.70
CA ILE A 41 28.36 -39.22 -4.76
C ILE A 41 28.46 -37.74 -4.34
N PHE A 42 29.63 -37.29 -3.88
CA PHE A 42 29.84 -35.90 -3.47
C PHE A 42 29.61 -34.91 -4.61
N SER A 43 30.02 -35.27 -5.84
CA SER A 43 29.82 -34.43 -7.02
C SER A 43 28.33 -34.25 -7.34
N ILE A 44 27.55 -35.33 -7.39
CA ILE A 44 26.12 -35.28 -7.69
C ILE A 44 25.34 -34.60 -6.58
N LEU A 45 25.61 -34.93 -5.31
CA LEU A 45 24.96 -34.27 -4.18
C LEU A 45 25.33 -32.78 -4.11
N GLY A 46 26.60 -32.43 -4.35
CA GLY A 46 27.07 -31.05 -4.37
C GLY A 46 26.40 -30.22 -5.45
N LEU A 47 26.31 -30.74 -6.68
CA LEU A 47 25.60 -30.08 -7.78
C LEU A 47 24.11 -29.94 -7.49
N GLY A 48 23.47 -31.01 -7.00
CA GLY A 48 22.07 -31.00 -6.64
C GLY A 48 21.73 -30.00 -5.54
N PHE A 49 22.60 -29.90 -4.52
CA PHE A 49 22.49 -28.93 -3.46
C PHE A 49 22.70 -27.50 -3.96
N GLY A 50 23.65 -27.26 -4.87
CA GLY A 50 23.85 -25.95 -5.50
C GLY A 50 22.62 -25.46 -6.25
N ILE A 51 21.97 -26.32 -7.04
CA ILE A 51 20.72 -25.99 -7.75
C ILE A 51 19.58 -25.71 -6.75
N PHE A 52 19.47 -26.52 -5.69
CA PHE A 52 18.50 -26.30 -4.63
C PHE A 52 18.70 -24.94 -3.94
N GLN A 53 19.94 -24.59 -3.58
CA GLN A 53 20.27 -23.30 -2.98
C GLN A 53 19.90 -22.14 -3.92
N PHE A 54 20.17 -22.28 -5.22
CA PHE A 54 19.80 -21.28 -6.21
C PHE A 54 18.28 -21.04 -6.26
N TRP A 55 17.46 -22.10 -6.33
CA TRP A 55 16.00 -21.95 -6.31
C TRP A 55 15.49 -21.35 -5.00
N MET A 56 16.03 -21.78 -3.86
CA MET A 56 15.67 -21.22 -2.56
C MET A 56 16.02 -19.73 -2.47
N HIS A 57 17.17 -19.33 -2.99
CA HIS A 57 17.59 -17.95 -3.08
C HIS A 57 16.59 -17.13 -3.92
N GLU A 58 16.21 -17.61 -5.10
CA GLU A 58 15.29 -16.90 -6.00
C GLU A 58 13.90 -16.70 -5.36
N ILE A 59 13.37 -17.74 -4.71
CA ILE A 59 12.08 -17.67 -4.00
C ILE A 59 12.16 -16.65 -2.86
N ASN A 60 13.22 -16.70 -2.06
CA ASN A 60 13.38 -15.81 -0.92
C ASN A 60 13.59 -14.35 -1.36
N THR A 61 14.39 -14.12 -2.40
CA THR A 61 14.62 -12.80 -3.00
C THR A 61 13.31 -12.23 -3.56
N THR A 62 12.52 -13.04 -4.25
CA THR A 62 11.20 -12.62 -4.75
C THR A 62 10.25 -12.26 -3.61
N ASN A 63 10.21 -13.07 -2.55
CA ASN A 63 9.37 -12.80 -1.38
C ASN A 63 9.81 -11.52 -0.65
N ARG A 64 11.12 -11.28 -0.53
CA ARG A 64 11.67 -10.07 0.07
C ARG A 64 11.33 -8.84 -0.77
N LYS A 65 11.55 -8.88 -2.08
CA LYS A 65 11.15 -7.80 -3.00
C LYS A 65 9.67 -7.48 -2.89
N LEU A 66 8.81 -8.50 -2.81
CA LEU A 66 7.36 -8.29 -2.62
C LEU A 66 7.05 -7.62 -1.28
N PHE A 67 7.71 -8.04 -0.20
CA PHE A 67 7.58 -7.41 1.10
C PHE A 67 8.03 -5.94 1.07
N ASP A 68 9.19 -5.66 0.49
CA ASP A 68 9.75 -4.31 0.37
C ASP A 68 8.80 -3.40 -0.42
N LEU A 69 8.28 -3.88 -1.56
CA LEU A 69 7.29 -3.14 -2.36
C LEU A 69 6.01 -2.83 -1.56
N ARG A 70 5.47 -3.82 -0.83
CA ARG A 70 4.29 -3.60 0.02
C ARG A 70 4.58 -2.60 1.13
N TYR A 71 5.77 -2.64 1.71
CA TYR A 71 6.17 -1.75 2.79
C TYR A 71 6.30 -0.31 2.30
N GLU A 72 6.92 -0.09 1.14
CA GLU A 72 7.00 1.23 0.52
C GLU A 72 5.61 1.77 0.16
N THR A 73 4.76 0.97 -0.51
CA THR A 73 3.38 1.41 -0.81
C THR A 73 2.55 1.68 0.46
N TYR A 74 2.78 0.92 1.54
CA TYR A 74 2.16 1.20 2.83
C TYR A 74 2.56 2.57 3.39
N LYS A 75 3.84 2.95 3.28
CA LYS A 75 4.30 4.29 3.66
C LYS A 75 3.72 5.36 2.75
N ASP A 76 3.62 5.12 1.45
CA ASP A 76 3.02 6.05 0.50
C ASP A 76 1.58 6.39 0.89
N PHE A 77 0.78 5.38 1.29
CA PHE A 77 -0.57 5.61 1.80
C PHE A 77 -0.60 6.49 3.06
N ILE A 78 0.32 6.27 4.00
CA ILE A 78 0.45 7.12 5.19
C ILE A 78 0.77 8.55 4.78
N PHE A 79 1.78 8.73 3.93
CA PHE A 79 2.23 10.03 3.47
C PHE A 79 1.12 10.79 2.72
N LEU A 80 0.36 10.11 1.86
CA LEU A 80 -0.76 10.72 1.14
C LEU A 80 -1.85 11.21 2.10
N ILE A 81 -2.22 10.42 3.11
CA ILE A 81 -3.23 10.83 4.10
C ILE A 81 -2.71 11.99 4.94
N ASP A 82 -1.46 11.93 5.42
CA ASP A 82 -0.89 12.99 6.24
C ASP A 82 -0.70 14.30 5.44
N SER A 83 -0.38 14.22 4.15
CA SER A 83 -0.32 15.37 3.25
C SER A 83 -1.70 16.05 3.07
N ILE A 84 -2.78 15.27 2.99
CA ILE A 84 -4.14 15.80 2.99
C ILE A 84 -4.43 16.52 4.31
N LEU A 85 -4.10 15.89 5.44
CA LEU A 85 -4.31 16.47 6.77
C LEU A 85 -3.55 17.79 6.93
N GLU A 86 -2.30 17.84 6.46
CA GLU A 86 -1.49 19.05 6.47
C GLU A 86 -2.08 20.15 5.60
N THR A 87 -2.51 19.81 4.38
CA THR A 87 -3.14 20.75 3.44
C THR A 87 -4.41 21.35 4.05
N LEU A 88 -5.27 20.54 4.67
CA LEU A 88 -6.47 20.99 5.37
C LEU A 88 -6.12 21.87 6.58
N ASN A 89 -5.18 21.44 7.42
CA ASN A 89 -4.78 22.19 8.61
C ASN A 89 -4.15 23.54 8.27
N ASN A 90 -3.37 23.61 7.19
CA ASN A 90 -2.76 24.87 6.75
C ASN A 90 -3.84 25.85 6.28
N GLU A 91 -4.82 25.37 5.52
CA GLU A 91 -5.93 26.22 5.07
C GLU A 91 -6.79 26.69 6.25
N MET A 92 -7.09 25.80 7.20
CA MET A 92 -7.84 26.11 8.42
C MET A 92 -7.20 27.20 9.29
N LYS A 93 -5.88 27.34 9.26
CA LYS A 93 -5.16 28.38 10.01
C LYS A 93 -5.22 29.75 9.34
N ILE A 94 -5.50 29.81 8.04
CA ILE A 94 -5.44 31.05 7.25
C ILE A 94 -6.86 31.64 7.18
N PRO A 95 -7.14 32.77 7.86
CA PRO A 95 -8.52 33.26 8.02
C PRO A 95 -9.20 33.71 6.72
N LYS A 96 -8.42 33.97 5.66
CA LYS A 96 -8.89 34.45 4.35
C LYS A 96 -7.99 33.91 3.24
N SER A 97 -8.28 32.70 2.79
CA SER A 97 -7.59 32.14 1.63
C SER A 97 -7.94 32.92 0.35
N LYS A 98 -6.94 33.60 -0.21
CA LYS A 98 -7.07 34.24 -1.52
C LYS A 98 -7.19 33.21 -2.66
N ASN A 99 -6.70 31.98 -2.46
CA ASN A 99 -6.64 30.95 -3.51
C ASN A 99 -7.42 29.68 -3.15
N ILE A 100 -8.71 29.85 -2.87
CA ILE A 100 -9.62 28.75 -2.55
C ILE A 100 -9.74 27.72 -3.69
N HIS A 101 -9.66 28.16 -4.95
CA HIS A 101 -9.66 27.26 -6.11
C HIS A 101 -8.43 26.35 -6.15
N GLY A 102 -7.24 26.92 -5.90
CA GLY A 102 -6.00 26.17 -5.83
C GLY A 102 -6.01 25.16 -4.69
N PHE A 103 -6.58 25.54 -3.54
CA PHE A 103 -6.79 24.64 -2.41
C PHE A 103 -7.68 23.44 -2.77
N VAL A 104 -8.88 23.68 -3.30
CA VAL A 104 -9.82 22.60 -3.70
C VAL A 104 -9.18 21.69 -4.75
N SER A 105 -8.49 22.26 -5.74
CA SER A 105 -7.81 21.50 -6.79
C SER A 105 -6.69 20.63 -6.25
N SER A 106 -5.88 21.16 -5.32
CA SER A 106 -4.82 20.41 -4.64
C SER A 106 -5.39 19.24 -3.84
N LEU A 107 -6.44 19.51 -3.04
CA LEU A 107 -7.12 18.52 -2.23
C LEU A 107 -7.72 17.40 -3.10
N MET A 108 -8.41 17.76 -4.18
CA MET A 108 -8.96 16.82 -5.14
C MET A 108 -7.88 15.92 -5.74
N ASN A 109 -6.74 16.50 -6.14
CA ASN A 109 -5.62 15.73 -6.70
C ASN A 109 -5.03 14.76 -5.68
N GLN A 110 -4.85 15.17 -4.43
CA GLN A 110 -4.35 14.29 -3.36
C GLN A 110 -5.32 13.13 -3.08
N ILE A 111 -6.62 13.40 -3.01
CA ILE A 111 -7.65 12.37 -2.80
C ILE A 111 -7.69 11.39 -3.98
N ASN A 112 -7.64 11.90 -5.21
CA ASN A 112 -7.59 11.06 -6.41
C ASN A 112 -6.36 10.16 -6.46
N ARG A 113 -5.21 10.63 -5.93
CA ARG A 113 -4.00 9.81 -5.81
C ARG A 113 -4.20 8.63 -4.86
N ILE A 114 -4.97 8.78 -3.78
CA ILE A 114 -5.31 7.66 -2.89
C ILE A 114 -6.14 6.63 -3.66
N GLY A 115 -7.23 7.05 -4.31
CA GLY A 115 -8.08 6.14 -5.09
C GLY A 115 -7.31 5.43 -6.21
N SER A 116 -6.41 6.15 -6.89
CA SER A 116 -5.54 5.60 -7.93
C SER A 116 -4.56 4.58 -7.35
N SER A 117 -3.96 4.87 -6.20
CA SER A 117 -3.04 3.96 -5.50
C SER A 117 -3.75 2.70 -5.02
N VAL A 118 -4.99 2.81 -4.53
CA VAL A 118 -5.82 1.64 -4.20
C VAL A 118 -6.03 0.78 -5.45
N ASN A 119 -6.41 1.40 -6.57
CA ASN A 119 -6.71 0.69 -7.80
C ASN A 119 -5.49 0.02 -8.44
N MET A 120 -4.33 0.68 -8.46
CA MET A 120 -3.09 0.13 -9.01
C MET A 120 -2.60 -1.08 -8.22
N ASN A 121 -2.85 -1.10 -6.91
CA ASN A 121 -2.28 -2.10 -6.02
C ASN A 121 -3.24 -3.24 -5.64
N LYS A 122 -4.49 -3.21 -6.12
CA LYS A 122 -5.56 -4.12 -5.71
C LYS A 122 -5.38 -5.58 -6.11
N ASP A 123 -4.57 -5.86 -7.13
CA ASP A 123 -4.44 -7.21 -7.71
C ASP A 123 -3.14 -7.90 -7.26
N TYR A 124 -2.05 -7.13 -7.15
CA TYR A 124 -0.72 -7.68 -6.88
C TYR A 124 -0.24 -7.46 -5.45
N LEU A 125 -0.08 -6.19 -5.03
CA LEU A 125 0.48 -5.87 -3.72
C LEU A 125 -0.53 -6.13 -2.59
N PHE A 126 -1.77 -5.68 -2.75
CA PHE A 126 -2.84 -5.83 -1.76
C PHE A 126 -4.10 -6.45 -2.41
N PRO A 127 -4.14 -7.77 -2.56
CA PRO A 127 -5.28 -8.48 -3.14
C PRO A 127 -6.62 -8.06 -2.53
N SER A 128 -7.53 -7.62 -3.40
CA SER A 128 -8.89 -7.18 -3.06
C SER A 128 -8.96 -5.99 -2.11
N LEU A 129 -7.94 -5.11 -2.12
CA LEU A 129 -7.90 -3.92 -1.25
C LEU A 129 -9.13 -3.03 -1.42
N HIS A 130 -9.52 -2.71 -2.66
CA HIS A 130 -10.70 -1.89 -2.98
C HIS A 130 -12.04 -2.43 -2.44
N LEU A 131 -12.11 -3.72 -2.10
CA LEU A 131 -13.31 -4.34 -1.53
C LEU A 131 -13.35 -4.23 0.00
N LYS A 132 -12.23 -3.87 0.64
CA LYS A 132 -12.13 -3.80 2.10
C LYS A 132 -13.01 -2.68 2.65
N PRO A 133 -13.83 -2.94 3.68
CA PRO A 133 -14.69 -1.91 4.27
C PRO A 133 -13.87 -0.74 4.82
N GLU A 134 -12.66 -0.99 5.32
CA GLU A 134 -11.76 0.05 5.84
C GLU A 134 -11.36 1.04 4.75
N VAL A 135 -11.13 0.57 3.52
CA VAL A 135 -10.78 1.41 2.37
C VAL A 135 -11.96 2.27 1.95
N LYS A 136 -13.13 1.65 1.79
CA LYS A 136 -14.36 2.34 1.41
C LYS A 136 -14.74 3.44 2.40
N LYS A 137 -14.51 3.20 3.70
CA LYS A 137 -14.73 4.21 4.74
C LYS A 137 -13.81 5.41 4.57
N VAL A 138 -12.50 5.20 4.40
CA VAL A 138 -11.54 6.29 4.18
C VAL A 138 -11.89 7.07 2.92
N GLU A 139 -12.16 6.39 1.80
CA GLU A 139 -12.57 7.02 0.54
C GLU A 139 -13.86 7.85 0.68
N SER A 140 -14.84 7.33 1.43
CA SER A 140 -16.08 8.03 1.72
C SER A 140 -15.86 9.30 2.54
N ILE A 141 -15.04 9.24 3.61
CA ILE A 141 -14.74 10.40 4.45
C ILE A 141 -13.99 11.47 3.63
N LEU A 142 -12.98 11.06 2.87
CA LEU A 142 -12.23 11.97 2.00
C LEU A 142 -13.13 12.64 0.96
N SER A 143 -14.05 11.88 0.36
CA SER A 143 -15.03 12.40 -0.58
C SER A 143 -15.98 13.41 0.06
N LYS A 144 -16.40 13.19 1.31
CA LYS A 144 -17.19 14.17 2.06
C LYS A 144 -16.41 15.44 2.35
N ILE A 145 -15.15 15.32 2.78
CA ILE A 145 -14.27 16.47 3.02
C ILE A 145 -14.12 17.30 1.73
N LEU A 146 -13.86 16.65 0.60
CA LEU A 146 -13.76 17.32 -0.70
C LEU A 146 -15.06 18.04 -1.06
N LYS A 147 -16.20 17.35 -0.91
CA LYS A 147 -17.52 17.93 -1.20
C LYS A 147 -17.79 19.17 -0.35
N ARG A 148 -17.57 19.10 0.98
CA ARG A 148 -17.73 20.25 1.89
C ARG A 148 -16.80 21.40 1.53
N THR A 149 -15.60 21.08 1.08
CA THR A 149 -14.60 22.07 0.67
C THR A 149 -14.97 22.74 -0.65
N ASP A 150 -15.56 22.01 -1.60
CA ASP A 150 -16.08 22.61 -2.84
C ASP A 150 -17.36 23.43 -2.59
N GLU A 151 -18.24 23.00 -1.69
CA GLU A 151 -19.39 23.79 -1.24
C GLU A 151 -18.93 25.13 -0.62
N TYR A 152 -17.92 25.09 0.26
CA TYR A 152 -17.28 26.28 0.82
C TYR A 152 -16.73 27.22 -0.25
N ARG A 153 -16.03 26.67 -1.26
CA ARG A 153 -15.55 27.45 -2.41
C ARG A 153 -16.68 28.20 -3.10
N LEU A 154 -17.76 27.51 -3.43
CA LEU A 154 -18.92 28.10 -4.12
C LEU A 154 -19.59 29.19 -3.27
N ASN A 155 -19.66 29.01 -1.95
CA ASN A 155 -20.27 29.99 -1.06
C ASN A 155 -19.40 31.23 -0.87
N ILE A 156 -18.08 31.08 -0.76
CA ILE A 156 -17.13 32.21 -0.74
C ILE A 156 -17.20 33.00 -2.05
N GLU A 157 -17.26 32.33 -3.20
CA GLU A 157 -17.43 33.01 -4.50
C GLU A 157 -18.73 33.82 -4.58
N LYS A 158 -19.82 33.33 -3.97
CA LYS A 158 -21.08 34.08 -3.88
C LYS A 158 -20.95 35.27 -2.94
N ALA A 159 -20.39 35.08 -1.74
CA ALA A 159 -20.18 36.15 -0.77
C ALA A 159 -19.30 37.29 -1.33
N ARG A 160 -18.32 36.95 -2.18
CA ARG A 160 -17.44 37.94 -2.83
C ARG A 160 -18.12 38.84 -3.86
N LYS A 161 -19.30 38.46 -4.34
CA LYS A 161 -20.13 39.25 -5.27
C LYS A 161 -21.03 40.25 -4.56
N GLU A 162 -21.06 40.24 -3.23
CA GLU A 162 -21.80 41.22 -2.43
C GLU A 162 -21.14 42.60 -2.56
N ASP A 163 -21.95 43.62 -2.84
CA ASP A 163 -21.48 45.00 -3.06
C ASP A 163 -21.13 45.71 -1.74
N ASP A 164 -21.81 45.34 -0.65
CA ASP A 164 -21.55 45.86 0.68
C ASP A 164 -20.32 45.15 1.32
N GLU A 165 -19.28 45.93 1.60
CA GLU A 165 -18.02 45.42 2.14
C GLU A 165 -18.17 44.78 3.54
N PHE A 166 -19.09 45.30 4.36
CA PHE A 166 -19.37 44.72 5.68
C PHE A 166 -20.08 43.38 5.54
N LEU A 167 -21.15 43.30 4.73
CA LEU A 167 -21.87 42.05 4.48
C LEU A 167 -20.99 40.99 3.82
N LYS A 168 -20.14 41.39 2.87
CA LYS A 168 -19.12 40.52 2.27
C LYS A 168 -18.20 39.90 3.31
N ASN A 169 -17.59 40.73 4.16
CA ASN A 169 -16.65 40.25 5.19
C ASN A 169 -17.35 39.37 6.24
N LEU A 170 -18.58 39.70 6.61
CA LEU A 170 -19.39 38.91 7.54
C LEU A 170 -19.71 37.54 6.94
N ASN A 171 -20.22 37.50 5.71
CA ASN A 171 -20.58 36.26 5.01
C ASN A 171 -19.35 35.36 4.79
N GLU A 172 -18.21 35.91 4.37
CA GLU A 172 -16.97 35.13 4.25
C GLU A 172 -16.55 34.50 5.59
N SER A 173 -16.72 35.22 6.70
CA SER A 173 -16.37 34.72 8.03
C SER A 173 -17.30 33.60 8.51
N ILE A 174 -18.60 33.75 8.25
CA ILE A 174 -19.61 32.72 8.57
C ILE A 174 -19.34 31.45 7.78
N GLU A 175 -19.10 31.57 6.47
CA GLU A 175 -18.80 30.42 5.60
C GLU A 175 -17.51 29.71 6.02
N ASN A 176 -16.47 30.46 6.38
CA ASN A 176 -15.23 29.89 6.89
C ASN A 176 -15.45 29.12 8.21
N MET A 177 -16.22 29.69 9.14
CA MET A 177 -16.53 29.03 10.42
C MET A 177 -17.34 27.75 10.22
N ASN A 178 -18.33 27.77 9.33
CA ASN A 178 -19.14 26.60 9.00
C ASN A 178 -18.30 25.48 8.38
N TRP A 179 -17.48 25.83 7.38
CA TRP A 179 -16.56 24.88 6.75
C TRP A 179 -15.57 24.28 7.77
N HIS A 180 -15.00 25.11 8.63
CA HIS A 180 -14.05 24.66 9.65
C HIS A 180 -14.70 23.68 10.63
N ASN A 181 -15.95 23.88 11.02
CA ASN A 181 -16.69 22.96 11.88
C ASN A 181 -17.00 21.63 11.17
N ASP A 182 -17.54 21.71 9.95
CA ASP A 182 -17.90 20.54 9.14
C ASP A 182 -16.69 19.64 8.85
N VAL A 183 -15.59 20.24 8.38
CA VAL A 183 -14.38 19.47 8.08
C VAL A 183 -13.72 18.94 9.35
N ARG A 184 -13.74 19.69 10.47
CA ARG A 184 -13.21 19.20 11.75
C ARG A 184 -13.89 17.92 12.20
N ASP A 185 -15.20 17.81 12.03
CA ASP A 185 -15.93 16.62 12.46
C ASP A 185 -15.62 15.40 11.56
N GLU A 186 -15.49 15.60 10.25
CA GLU A 186 -15.00 14.55 9.35
C GLU A 186 -13.54 14.17 9.65
N LEU A 187 -12.68 15.13 10.03
CA LEU A 187 -11.29 14.88 10.41
C LEU A 187 -11.16 14.02 11.68
N LYS A 188 -12.05 14.20 12.66
CA LYS A 188 -12.09 13.32 13.85
C LYS A 188 -12.39 11.87 13.45
N ILE A 189 -13.33 11.67 12.53
CA ILE A 189 -13.70 10.34 12.02
C ILE A 189 -12.52 9.77 11.22
N LEU A 190 -11.91 10.57 10.34
CA LEU A 190 -10.75 10.19 9.55
C LEU A 190 -9.58 9.75 10.43
N HIS A 191 -9.32 10.47 11.53
CA HIS A 191 -8.25 10.13 12.46
C HIS A 191 -8.44 8.74 13.05
N LYS A 192 -9.67 8.33 13.36
CA LYS A 192 -9.97 6.98 13.86
C LYS A 192 -9.86 5.93 12.76
N GLU A 193 -10.48 6.18 11.61
CA GLU A 193 -10.60 5.18 10.54
C GLU A 193 -9.29 4.99 9.76
N LYS A 194 -8.40 5.99 9.71
CA LYS A 194 -7.07 5.83 9.08
C LYS A 194 -6.25 4.73 9.74
N TYR A 195 -6.33 4.57 11.07
CA TYR A 195 -5.65 3.47 11.77
C TYR A 195 -6.21 2.09 11.40
N ASN A 196 -7.53 1.97 11.20
CA ASN A 196 -8.16 0.73 10.75
C ASN A 196 -7.68 0.36 9.35
N PHE A 197 -7.60 1.36 8.46
CA PHE A 197 -7.05 1.20 7.12
C PHE A 197 -5.57 0.77 7.15
N TYR A 198 -4.73 1.43 7.95
CA TYR A 198 -3.32 1.03 8.11
C TYR A 198 -3.17 -0.39 8.65
N LYS A 199 -4.01 -0.77 9.62
CA LYS A 199 -4.04 -2.14 10.16
C LYS A 199 -4.46 -3.15 9.09
N ALA A 200 -5.39 -2.80 8.20
CA ALA A 200 -5.79 -3.66 7.09
C ALA A 200 -4.64 -3.88 6.09
N LEU A 201 -3.88 -2.84 5.76
CA LEU A 201 -2.69 -2.94 4.91
C LEU A 201 -1.57 -3.77 5.57
N ARG A 202 -1.34 -3.55 6.87
CA ARG A 202 -0.29 -4.27 7.63
C ARG A 202 -0.49 -5.78 7.70
N LYS A 203 -1.70 -6.30 7.48
CA LYS A 203 -1.96 -7.75 7.39
C LYS A 203 -1.28 -8.41 6.18
N TYR A 204 -0.85 -7.63 5.19
CA TYR A 204 -0.16 -8.12 4.00
C TYR A 204 1.36 -8.05 4.10
N LEU A 205 1.89 -7.39 5.14
CA LEU A 205 3.30 -7.35 5.48
C LEU A 205 3.65 -8.58 6.33
#